data_AF-A0A2N9DY68-F1
#
_entry.id   AF-A0A2N9DY68-F1
#
_cell.length_a   1.000
_cell.length_b   1.000
_cell.length_c   1.000
_cell.angle_alpha   90.00
_cell.angle_beta   90.00
_cell.angle_gamma   90.00
#
_symmetry.space_group_name_H-M   'P 1'
#
loop_
_entity.id
_entity.type
_entity.pdbx_description
1 polymer ?
#
loop_
_entity_poly.entity_id
_entity_poly.type
_entity_poly.pdbx_seq_one_letter_code
_entity_poly.pdbx_strand_id
1 'polypeptide(L)'
;MPFIDIGAMRNERETYITGGISYNNNLKIAQFEFNSVMQFVESNCLTVFQYKEFISITNRYFECLLIGLANYEYERNHQKSTFSRASSTVKELTLEVIQKTIPYIKIDNVKAIMSNYRLSKIKLSSEAINYIIDKIKEIVDRLQNNVDYLDNLNEIKRYIEFISIVNLKDMNSIISILENYSLTTNNASNMRKLLRILVDGREKISNEQNERLSRVINSHLEQVLIDNILSSHGSNFDLYVVLLNELQNISGQSKLALDRLKAELLLIEMDEKLLSNIIQYRNLIIDFYKFFDESLQIVIKKVIKKYEKIPDEQINIDFVKKIILAKIYSFKSRKELVLNNLTANITADRGAIQSYPDPRLTAISELFSLVQNKYFTLEQVKEHFDLETMRGEFPEVDWVFLEDRSDEVISRLLEDRSPKNVKKYFCKTKRDKKLIDTWILEQVEKENVKFINNLE
;
A
#
# COMPACT_ATOMS: atom_id res chain seq x y z
N MET A 1 -0.03 3.61 -43.30
CA MET A 1 -0.93 4.53 -42.59
C MET A 1 -1.22 3.93 -41.23
N PRO A 2 -1.11 4.66 -40.10
CA PRO A 2 -1.58 4.11 -38.84
C PRO A 2 -3.11 3.89 -38.97
N PHE A 3 -3.57 2.67 -38.71
CA PHE A 3 -4.98 2.26 -38.86
C PHE A 3 -5.97 3.03 -37.96
N ILE A 4 -5.46 3.80 -36.99
CA ILE A 4 -6.22 4.67 -36.09
C ILE A 4 -5.41 5.96 -35.93
N ASP A 5 -5.97 7.10 -36.31
CA ASP A 5 -5.34 8.42 -36.13
C ASP A 5 -5.57 8.97 -34.72
N ILE A 6 -4.63 8.66 -33.85
CA ILE A 6 -4.65 9.15 -32.47
C ILE A 6 -4.28 10.63 -32.33
N GLY A 7 -3.56 11.19 -33.31
CA GLY A 7 -3.15 12.60 -33.29
C GLY A 7 -4.38 13.51 -33.33
N ALA A 8 -5.36 13.15 -34.16
CA ALA A 8 -6.63 13.86 -34.24
C ALA A 8 -7.40 13.86 -32.90
N MET A 9 -7.40 12.74 -32.17
CA MET A 9 -8.02 12.64 -30.83
C MET A 9 -7.31 13.50 -29.78
N ARG A 10 -5.98 13.50 -29.78
CA ARG A 10 -5.17 14.32 -28.86
C ARG A 10 -5.37 15.81 -29.14
N ASN A 11 -5.35 16.21 -30.41
CA ASN A 11 -5.58 17.61 -30.82
C ASN A 11 -6.98 18.10 -30.45
N GLU A 12 -8.01 17.26 -30.59
CA GLU A 12 -9.35 17.58 -30.13
C GLU A 12 -9.37 17.87 -28.63
N ARG A 13 -8.73 17.01 -27.81
CA ARG A 13 -8.69 17.19 -26.37
C ARG A 13 -8.00 18.50 -25.98
N GLU A 14 -6.83 18.79 -26.52
CA GLU A 14 -6.11 20.04 -26.25
C GLU A 14 -6.94 21.28 -26.64
N THR A 15 -7.58 21.22 -27.80
CA THR A 15 -8.52 22.27 -28.23
C THR A 15 -9.67 22.43 -27.24
N TYR A 16 -10.25 21.33 -26.76
CA TYR A 16 -11.37 21.37 -25.83
C TYR A 16 -11.00 21.95 -24.46
N ILE A 17 -9.89 21.52 -23.86
CA ILE A 17 -9.46 22.00 -22.54
C ILE A 17 -8.98 23.46 -22.56
N THR A 18 -8.57 23.98 -23.72
CA THR A 18 -8.23 25.39 -23.91
C THR A 18 -9.45 26.28 -24.23
N GLY A 19 -10.67 25.71 -24.20
CA GLY A 19 -11.92 26.44 -24.39
C GLY A 19 -12.44 26.45 -25.82
N GLY A 20 -11.85 25.66 -26.73
CA GLY A 20 -12.32 25.49 -28.09
C GLY A 20 -13.49 24.51 -28.25
N ILE A 21 -14.00 24.43 -29.48
CA ILE A 21 -15.12 23.56 -29.88
C ILE A 21 -14.65 22.58 -30.95
N SER A 22 -15.09 21.32 -30.84
CA SER A 22 -14.89 20.30 -31.84
C SER A 22 -16.21 19.62 -32.22
N TYR A 23 -16.46 19.53 -33.53
CA TYR A 23 -17.60 18.82 -34.15
C TYR A 23 -17.17 17.61 -34.99
N ASN A 24 -16.10 16.93 -34.57
CA ASN A 24 -15.54 15.81 -35.34
C ASN A 24 -16.21 14.45 -35.00
N ASN A 25 -15.87 13.42 -35.78
CA ASN A 25 -16.30 12.03 -35.55
C ASN A 25 -15.11 11.10 -35.25
N ASN A 26 -13.99 11.63 -34.72
CA ASN A 26 -12.73 10.90 -34.60
C ASN A 26 -12.87 9.60 -33.81
N LEU A 27 -13.58 9.63 -32.68
CA LEU A 27 -13.82 8.43 -31.89
C LEU A 27 -14.67 7.38 -32.62
N LYS A 28 -15.70 7.81 -33.37
CA LYS A 28 -16.54 6.90 -34.15
C LYS A 28 -15.76 6.26 -35.30
N ILE A 29 -14.88 7.04 -35.94
CA ILE A 29 -13.98 6.52 -36.99
C ILE A 29 -13.04 5.48 -36.39
N ALA A 30 -12.38 5.79 -35.28
CA ALA A 30 -11.49 4.85 -34.59
C ALA A 30 -12.23 3.56 -34.17
N GLN A 31 -13.49 3.67 -33.72
CA GLN A 31 -14.33 2.51 -33.38
C GLN A 31 -14.66 1.65 -34.61
N PHE A 32 -14.99 2.27 -35.74
CA PHE A 32 -15.25 1.58 -36.99
C PHE A 32 -14.00 0.85 -37.51
N GLU A 33 -12.85 1.53 -37.51
CA GLU A 33 -11.56 0.97 -37.92
C GLU A 33 -11.16 -0.21 -37.02
N PHE A 34 -11.25 -0.04 -35.70
CA PHE A 34 -10.96 -1.11 -34.75
C PHE A 34 -11.87 -2.32 -34.95
N ASN A 35 -13.18 -2.12 -35.12
CA ASN A 35 -14.11 -3.23 -35.33
C ASN A 35 -13.85 -3.97 -36.65
N SER A 36 -13.44 -3.26 -37.70
CA SER A 36 -13.05 -3.86 -38.97
C SER A 36 -11.79 -4.72 -38.82
N VAL A 37 -10.80 -4.24 -38.06
CA VAL A 37 -9.61 -5.04 -37.71
C VAL A 37 -9.99 -6.25 -36.87
N MET A 38 -10.84 -6.09 -35.85
CA MET A 38 -11.30 -7.21 -35.02
C MET A 38 -11.98 -8.29 -35.86
N GLN A 39 -12.89 -7.93 -36.76
CA GLN A 39 -13.55 -8.87 -37.65
C GLN A 39 -12.56 -9.62 -38.55
N PHE A 40 -11.54 -8.92 -39.06
CA PHE A 40 -10.46 -9.54 -39.81
C PHE A 40 -9.69 -10.57 -38.95
N VAL A 41 -9.31 -10.20 -37.72
CA VAL A 41 -8.58 -11.09 -36.79
C VAL A 41 -9.43 -12.30 -36.40
N GLU A 42 -10.72 -12.14 -36.14
CA GLU A 42 -11.62 -13.24 -35.80
C GLU A 42 -11.81 -14.22 -36.97
N SER A 43 -11.70 -13.72 -38.21
CA SER A 43 -11.89 -14.53 -39.43
C SER A 43 -10.58 -15.14 -39.96
N ASN A 44 -9.41 -14.78 -39.42
CA ASN A 44 -8.10 -15.16 -39.98
C ASN A 44 -7.06 -15.48 -38.89
N CYS A 45 -6.12 -16.38 -39.18
CA CYS A 45 -4.97 -16.59 -38.30
C CYS A 45 -3.93 -15.47 -38.50
N LEU A 46 -3.42 -14.91 -37.40
CA LEU A 46 -2.35 -13.89 -37.44
C LEU A 46 -0.97 -14.52 -37.36
N THR A 47 -0.04 -14.02 -38.19
CA THR A 47 1.39 -14.23 -37.96
C THR A 47 1.88 -13.43 -36.75
N VAL A 48 3.04 -13.79 -36.18
CA VAL A 48 3.64 -13.09 -35.03
C VAL A 48 3.83 -11.59 -35.29
N PHE A 49 4.22 -11.21 -36.51
CA PHE A 49 4.38 -9.79 -36.88
C PHE A 49 3.03 -9.06 -36.89
N GLN A 50 2.01 -9.66 -37.49
CA GLN A 50 0.66 -9.10 -37.52
C GLN A 50 0.03 -9.01 -36.12
N TYR A 51 0.35 -9.96 -35.23
CA TYR A 51 -0.11 -9.92 -33.83
C TYR A 51 0.46 -8.72 -33.05
N LYS A 52 1.74 -8.36 -33.29
CA LYS A 52 2.34 -7.16 -32.69
C LYS A 52 1.65 -5.87 -33.17
N GLU A 53 1.36 -5.79 -34.47
CA GLU A 53 0.62 -4.66 -35.04
C GLU A 53 -0.81 -4.59 -34.51
N PHE A 54 -1.49 -5.73 -34.38
CA PHE A 54 -2.81 -5.80 -33.78
C PHE A 54 -2.81 -5.29 -32.33
N ILE A 55 -1.86 -5.73 -31.49
CA ILE A 55 -1.70 -5.19 -30.12
C ILE A 55 -1.51 -3.67 -30.17
N SER A 56 -0.68 -3.16 -31.07
CA SER A 56 -0.44 -1.72 -31.23
C SER A 56 -1.72 -0.96 -31.58
N ILE A 57 -2.51 -1.48 -32.52
CA ILE A 57 -3.83 -0.93 -32.91
C ILE A 57 -4.77 -0.94 -31.71
N THR A 58 -4.87 -2.05 -30.97
CA THR A 58 -5.75 -2.14 -29.79
C THR A 58 -5.37 -1.15 -28.70
N ASN A 59 -4.07 -0.95 -28.44
CA ASN A 59 -3.62 0.04 -27.46
C ASN A 59 -3.94 1.48 -27.90
N ARG A 60 -3.81 1.80 -29.20
CA ARG A 60 -4.19 3.12 -29.73
C ARG A 60 -5.70 3.36 -29.64
N TYR A 61 -6.50 2.35 -30.00
CA TYR A 61 -7.95 2.42 -29.83
C TYR A 61 -8.33 2.67 -28.37
N PHE A 62 -7.71 1.93 -27.45
CA PHE A 62 -7.98 2.09 -26.02
C PHE A 62 -7.60 3.49 -25.51
N GLU A 63 -6.52 4.08 -26.01
CA GLU A 63 -6.19 5.47 -25.69
C GLU A 63 -7.25 6.46 -26.21
N CYS A 64 -7.80 6.27 -27.41
CA CYS A 64 -8.91 7.09 -27.90
C CYS A 64 -10.12 7.03 -26.96
N LEU A 65 -10.42 5.85 -26.41
CA LEU A 65 -11.48 5.67 -25.42
C LEU A 65 -11.19 6.41 -24.10
N LEU A 66 -9.94 6.37 -23.63
CA LEU A 66 -9.52 7.12 -22.43
C LEU A 66 -9.62 8.63 -22.63
N ILE A 67 -9.26 9.15 -23.81
CA ILE A 67 -9.47 10.57 -24.16
C ILE A 67 -10.96 10.90 -24.10
N GLY A 68 -11.82 10.04 -24.67
CA GLY A 68 -13.26 10.21 -24.62
C GLY A 68 -13.83 10.25 -23.19
N LEU A 69 -13.35 9.37 -22.31
CA LEU A 69 -13.68 9.38 -20.88
C LEU A 69 -13.22 10.68 -20.20
N ALA A 70 -11.99 11.11 -20.48
CA ALA A 70 -11.42 12.29 -19.88
C ALA A 70 -12.10 13.58 -20.36
N ASN A 71 -12.61 13.62 -21.60
CA ASN A 71 -13.43 14.74 -22.09
C ASN A 71 -14.78 14.78 -21.37
N TYR A 72 -15.40 13.62 -21.13
CA TYR A 72 -16.65 13.53 -20.36
C TYR A 72 -16.47 13.98 -18.90
N GLU A 73 -15.40 13.57 -18.22
CA GLU A 73 -15.11 14.06 -16.85
C GLU A 73 -14.85 15.56 -16.82
N TYR A 74 -14.14 16.09 -17.82
CA TYR A 74 -13.88 17.53 -17.92
C TYR A 74 -15.18 18.32 -18.06
N GLU A 75 -16.09 17.88 -18.95
CA GLU A 75 -17.41 18.50 -19.13
C GLU A 75 -18.23 18.52 -17.84
N ARG A 76 -18.16 17.46 -17.03
CA ARG A 76 -18.91 17.37 -15.77
C ARG A 76 -18.39 18.35 -14.71
N ASN A 77 -17.09 18.61 -14.70
CA ASN A 77 -16.42 19.40 -13.66
C ASN A 77 -16.32 20.89 -13.98
N HIS A 78 -16.59 21.30 -15.22
CA HIS A 78 -16.57 22.70 -15.64
C HIS A 78 -17.99 23.18 -15.93
N GLN A 79 -18.29 24.45 -15.60
CA GLN A 79 -19.57 25.05 -15.99
C GLN A 79 -19.72 24.98 -17.52
N LYS A 80 -20.92 24.60 -17.99
CA LYS A 80 -21.26 24.56 -19.41
C LYS A 80 -21.12 25.96 -20.02
N SER A 81 -19.93 26.28 -20.50
CA SER A 81 -19.75 27.31 -21.52
C SER A 81 -20.47 26.83 -22.77
N THR A 82 -21.39 27.63 -23.29
CA THR A 82 -22.07 27.37 -24.58
C THR A 82 -21.07 27.21 -25.73
N PHE A 83 -19.82 27.63 -25.52
CA PHE A 83 -18.74 27.72 -26.49
C PHE A 83 -17.59 26.75 -26.23
N SER A 84 -17.74 25.73 -25.37
CA SER A 84 -16.71 24.69 -25.17
C SER A 84 -17.37 23.32 -25.23
N ARG A 85 -17.03 22.54 -26.26
CA ARG A 85 -17.60 21.20 -26.47
C ARG A 85 -16.63 20.29 -27.23
N ALA A 86 -16.46 19.06 -26.74
CA ALA A 86 -15.86 17.96 -27.50
C ALA A 86 -16.98 17.07 -28.07
N SER A 87 -16.76 16.50 -29.26
CA SER A 87 -17.69 15.54 -29.86
C SER A 87 -17.32 14.10 -29.50
N SER A 88 -16.03 13.85 -29.27
CA SER A 88 -15.52 12.58 -28.79
C SER A 88 -15.62 12.49 -27.26
N THR A 89 -16.78 12.06 -26.76
CA THR A 89 -17.04 11.86 -25.33
C THR A 89 -17.54 10.44 -25.06
N VAL A 90 -17.03 9.81 -24.01
CA VAL A 90 -17.47 8.48 -23.55
C VAL A 90 -17.81 8.59 -22.07
N LYS A 91 -19.02 8.18 -21.68
CA LYS A 91 -19.41 8.19 -20.26
C LYS A 91 -18.83 7.01 -19.49
N GLU A 92 -18.88 5.84 -20.11
CA GLU A 92 -18.40 4.57 -19.57
C GLU A 92 -18.07 3.61 -20.72
N LEU A 93 -17.15 2.67 -20.51
CA LEU A 93 -16.84 1.63 -21.50
C LEU A 93 -17.82 0.47 -21.38
N THR A 94 -18.29 -0.03 -22.53
CA THR A 94 -19.28 -1.10 -22.63
C THR A 94 -18.64 -2.49 -22.56
N LEU A 95 -19.46 -3.52 -22.34
CA LEU A 95 -19.04 -4.93 -22.35
C LEU A 95 -18.28 -5.30 -23.63
N GLU A 96 -18.82 -4.93 -24.79
CA GLU A 96 -18.21 -5.26 -26.09
C GLU A 96 -16.78 -4.71 -26.20
N VAL A 97 -16.58 -3.45 -25.80
CA VAL A 97 -15.26 -2.82 -25.80
C VAL A 97 -14.31 -3.58 -24.87
N ILE A 98 -14.78 -3.93 -23.67
CA ILE A 98 -13.97 -4.61 -22.67
C ILE A 98 -13.54 -6.00 -23.12
N GLN A 99 -14.45 -6.79 -23.68
CA GLN A 99 -14.15 -8.13 -24.21
C GLN A 99 -13.10 -8.10 -25.31
N LYS A 100 -13.20 -7.12 -26.23
CA LYS A 100 -12.29 -6.99 -27.37
C LYS A 100 -10.94 -6.37 -27.04
N THR A 101 -10.80 -5.68 -25.90
CA THR A 101 -9.58 -4.90 -25.60
C THR A 101 -8.73 -5.48 -24.48
N ILE A 102 -9.32 -5.89 -23.35
CA ILE A 102 -8.57 -6.40 -22.19
C ILE A 102 -7.54 -7.48 -22.60
N PRO A 103 -7.87 -8.46 -23.45
CA PRO A 103 -6.92 -9.51 -23.82
C PRO A 103 -5.66 -9.04 -24.57
N TYR A 104 -5.61 -7.79 -25.03
CA TYR A 104 -4.53 -7.31 -25.91
C TYR A 104 -3.91 -5.98 -25.47
N ILE A 105 -4.46 -5.29 -24.47
CA ILE A 105 -3.89 -4.05 -23.94
C ILE A 105 -2.70 -4.31 -23.01
N LYS A 106 -1.77 -3.36 -22.98
CA LYS A 106 -0.68 -3.33 -22.00
C LYS A 106 -1.08 -2.41 -20.85
N ILE A 107 -1.40 -2.98 -19.68
CA ILE A 107 -1.95 -2.22 -18.55
C ILE A 107 -1.00 -1.12 -18.05
N ASP A 108 0.31 -1.32 -18.11
CA ASP A 108 1.26 -0.27 -17.71
C ASP A 108 1.17 0.97 -18.60
N ASN A 109 0.94 0.79 -19.90
CA ASN A 109 0.70 1.90 -20.82
C ASN A 109 -0.62 2.61 -20.46
N VAL A 110 -1.66 1.84 -20.13
CA VAL A 110 -2.96 2.41 -19.73
C VAL A 110 -2.81 3.33 -18.51
N LYS A 111 -2.06 2.93 -17.49
CA LYS A 111 -1.80 3.75 -16.29
C LYS A 111 -1.07 5.06 -16.61
N ALA A 112 -0.05 4.99 -17.47
CA ALA A 112 0.68 6.19 -17.90
C ALA A 112 -0.23 7.15 -18.67
N ILE A 113 -1.05 6.62 -19.58
CA ILE A 113 -2.02 7.38 -20.37
C ILE A 113 -3.10 8.02 -19.48
N MET A 114 -3.65 7.26 -18.52
CA MET A 114 -4.61 7.79 -17.55
C MET A 114 -4.03 8.99 -16.78
N SER A 115 -2.76 8.90 -16.36
CA SER A 115 -2.07 9.99 -15.67
C SER A 115 -1.95 11.23 -16.56
N ASN A 116 -1.59 11.07 -17.83
CA ASN A 116 -1.50 12.17 -18.80
C ASN A 116 -2.85 12.89 -18.99
N TYR A 117 -3.95 12.14 -18.93
CA TYR A 117 -5.29 12.71 -19.08
C TYR A 117 -6.00 13.00 -17.75
N ARG A 118 -5.29 12.94 -16.62
CA ARG A 118 -5.79 13.21 -15.27
C ARG A 118 -7.00 12.34 -14.89
N LEU A 119 -7.03 11.11 -15.37
CA LEU A 119 -8.02 10.10 -14.99
C LEU A 119 -7.51 9.31 -13.78
N SER A 120 -8.27 9.31 -12.68
CA SER A 120 -7.96 8.49 -11.51
C SER A 120 -8.42 7.04 -11.65
N LYS A 121 -9.60 6.83 -12.26
CA LYS A 121 -10.21 5.50 -12.49
C LYS A 121 -10.99 5.47 -13.80
N ILE A 122 -11.12 4.28 -14.39
CA ILE A 122 -11.92 4.01 -15.59
C ILE A 122 -13.37 3.69 -15.20
N LYS A 123 -14.35 4.35 -15.84
CA LYS A 123 -15.78 4.04 -15.68
C LYS A 123 -16.20 2.96 -16.69
N LEU A 124 -16.90 1.94 -16.20
CA LEU A 124 -17.41 0.82 -16.98
C LEU A 124 -18.93 0.67 -16.78
N SER A 125 -19.62 0.11 -17.77
CA SER A 125 -20.99 -0.35 -17.60
C SER A 125 -21.07 -1.50 -16.59
N SER A 126 -22.23 -1.72 -15.99
CA SER A 126 -22.41 -2.80 -15.01
C SER A 126 -22.16 -4.18 -15.63
N GLU A 127 -22.56 -4.41 -16.89
CA GLU A 127 -22.31 -5.69 -17.57
C GLU A 127 -20.82 -5.93 -17.79
N ALA A 128 -20.05 -4.88 -18.12
CA ALA A 128 -18.61 -4.98 -18.31
C ALA A 128 -17.87 -5.32 -17.00
N ILE A 129 -18.31 -4.74 -15.87
CA ILE A 129 -17.76 -5.07 -14.55
C ILE A 129 -18.06 -6.52 -14.20
N ASN A 130 -19.31 -6.96 -14.38
CA ASN A 130 -19.72 -8.33 -14.08
C ASN A 130 -18.92 -9.34 -14.91
N TYR A 131 -18.73 -9.08 -16.22
CA TYR A 131 -17.90 -9.93 -17.07
C TYR A 131 -16.46 -10.08 -16.55
N ILE A 132 -15.82 -9.00 -16.12
CA ILE A 132 -14.45 -9.06 -15.56
C ILE A 132 -14.44 -9.90 -14.28
N ILE A 133 -15.41 -9.68 -13.38
CA ILE A 133 -15.53 -10.42 -12.12
C ILE A 133 -15.74 -11.92 -12.39
N ASP A 134 -16.65 -12.26 -13.29
CA ASP A 134 -16.97 -13.64 -13.64
C ASP A 134 -15.79 -14.32 -14.33
N LYS A 135 -15.06 -13.61 -15.19
CA LYS A 135 -13.80 -14.11 -15.75
C LYS A 135 -12.74 -14.37 -14.70
N ILE A 136 -12.58 -13.48 -13.71
CA ILE A 136 -11.65 -13.73 -12.61
C ILE A 136 -12.06 -14.99 -11.84
N LYS A 137 -13.34 -15.14 -11.48
CA LYS A 137 -13.85 -16.34 -10.78
C LYS A 137 -13.61 -17.62 -11.58
N GLU A 138 -13.95 -17.62 -12.87
CA GLU A 138 -13.71 -18.75 -13.78
C GLU A 138 -12.22 -19.15 -13.81
N ILE A 139 -11.30 -18.18 -13.87
CA ILE A 139 -9.86 -18.46 -13.86
C ILE A 139 -9.42 -18.99 -12.48
N VAL A 140 -9.95 -18.45 -11.38
CA VAL A 140 -9.68 -18.96 -10.02
C VAL A 140 -10.08 -20.43 -9.90
N ASP A 141 -11.26 -20.80 -10.38
CA ASP A 141 -11.75 -22.18 -10.37
C ASP A 141 -10.84 -23.10 -11.22
N ARG A 142 -10.38 -22.63 -12.40
CA ARG A 142 -9.41 -23.39 -13.23
C ARG A 142 -8.06 -23.57 -12.55
N LEU A 143 -7.56 -22.55 -11.85
CA LEU A 143 -6.30 -22.60 -11.10
C LEU A 143 -6.35 -23.62 -9.96
N GLN A 144 -7.48 -23.71 -9.25
CA GLN A 144 -7.67 -24.72 -8.20
C GLN A 144 -7.60 -26.15 -8.75
N ASN A 145 -8.01 -26.35 -10.00
CA ASN A 145 -7.98 -27.65 -10.68
C ASN A 145 -6.66 -27.95 -11.41
N ASN A 146 -5.62 -27.12 -11.26
CA ASN A 146 -4.29 -27.24 -11.90
C ASN A 146 -4.31 -27.38 -13.44
N VAL A 147 -5.37 -26.92 -14.10
CA VAL A 147 -5.45 -26.87 -15.58
C VAL A 147 -4.63 -25.67 -16.08
N ASP A 148 -3.76 -25.86 -17.07
CA ASP A 148 -2.98 -24.80 -17.76
C ASP A 148 -2.46 -23.69 -16.83
N TYR A 149 -1.85 -24.09 -15.70
CA TYR A 149 -1.61 -23.23 -14.54
C TYR A 149 -0.89 -21.93 -14.88
N LEU A 150 0.16 -21.98 -15.70
CA LEU A 150 0.95 -20.79 -16.05
C LEU A 150 0.16 -19.78 -16.91
N ASP A 151 -0.61 -20.28 -17.88
CA ASP A 151 -1.42 -19.44 -18.75
C ASP A 151 -2.57 -18.80 -17.96
N ASN A 152 -3.23 -19.57 -17.10
CA ASN A 152 -4.26 -19.07 -16.19
C ASN A 152 -3.70 -18.04 -15.19
N LEU A 153 -2.47 -18.19 -14.70
CA LEU A 153 -1.81 -17.18 -13.86
C LEU A 153 -1.58 -15.86 -14.60
N ASN A 154 -1.15 -15.92 -15.86
CA ASN A 154 -0.96 -14.72 -16.68
C ASN A 154 -2.29 -14.05 -17.03
N GLU A 155 -3.31 -14.85 -17.31
CA GLU A 155 -4.66 -14.36 -17.61
C GLU A 155 -5.28 -13.66 -16.39
N ILE A 156 -5.29 -14.30 -15.21
CA ILE A 156 -5.88 -13.69 -14.00
C ILE A 156 -5.13 -12.42 -13.60
N LYS A 157 -3.80 -12.39 -13.74
CA LYS A 157 -2.98 -11.20 -13.46
C LYS A 157 -3.46 -10.02 -14.29
N ARG A 158 -3.76 -10.24 -15.57
CA ARG A 158 -4.24 -9.19 -16.48
C ARG A 158 -5.59 -8.63 -16.05
N TYR A 159 -6.55 -9.48 -15.72
CA TYR A 159 -7.87 -9.04 -15.27
C TYR A 159 -7.82 -8.34 -13.90
N ILE A 160 -7.00 -8.83 -12.95
CA ILE A 160 -6.78 -8.19 -11.65
C ILE A 160 -6.07 -6.83 -11.82
N GLU A 161 -5.11 -6.73 -12.74
CA GLU A 161 -4.46 -5.46 -13.07
C GLU A 161 -5.44 -4.45 -13.66
N PHE A 162 -6.31 -4.89 -14.58
CA PHE A 162 -7.31 -4.01 -15.15
C PHE A 162 -8.36 -3.58 -14.13
N ILE A 163 -8.90 -4.49 -13.31
CA ILE A 163 -9.92 -4.10 -12.33
C ILE A 163 -9.37 -3.16 -11.26
N SER A 164 -8.06 -3.19 -10.99
CA SER A 164 -7.41 -2.26 -10.05
C SER A 164 -7.47 -0.77 -10.46
N ILE A 165 -7.68 -0.50 -11.76
CA ILE A 165 -7.79 0.86 -12.30
C ILE A 165 -9.25 1.24 -12.63
N VAL A 166 -10.22 0.40 -12.30
CA VAL A 166 -11.66 0.62 -12.56
C VAL A 166 -12.34 1.26 -11.35
N ASN A 167 -13.32 2.12 -11.62
CA ASN A 167 -14.21 2.67 -10.60
C ASN A 167 -15.30 1.65 -10.25
N LEU A 168 -15.11 0.92 -9.16
CA LEU A 168 -16.10 -0.02 -8.63
C LEU A 168 -17.11 0.70 -7.74
N LYS A 169 -18.39 0.38 -7.94
CA LYS A 169 -19.51 0.89 -7.13
C LYS A 169 -19.75 0.05 -5.88
N ASP A 170 -19.43 -1.25 -5.95
CA ASP A 170 -19.60 -2.21 -4.87
C ASP A 170 -18.32 -3.08 -4.75
N MET A 171 -17.92 -3.34 -3.52
CA MET A 171 -16.72 -4.11 -3.15
C MET A 171 -17.03 -5.57 -2.82
N ASN A 172 -18.30 -5.95 -2.69
CA ASN A 172 -18.71 -7.33 -2.36
C ASN A 172 -18.11 -8.36 -3.33
N SER A 173 -18.10 -8.05 -4.63
CA SER A 173 -17.48 -8.93 -5.64
C SER A 173 -15.99 -9.14 -5.41
N ILE A 174 -15.26 -8.15 -4.92
CA ILE A 174 -13.83 -8.26 -4.61
C ILE A 174 -13.62 -9.11 -3.35
N ILE A 175 -14.45 -8.93 -2.32
CA ILE A 175 -14.44 -9.80 -1.12
C ILE A 175 -14.69 -11.25 -1.54
N SER A 176 -15.65 -11.48 -2.43
CA SER A 176 -15.95 -12.80 -2.96
C SER A 176 -14.80 -13.41 -3.78
N ILE A 177 -14.03 -12.61 -4.51
CA ILE A 177 -12.83 -13.10 -5.22
C ILE A 177 -11.77 -13.51 -4.19
N LEU A 178 -11.50 -12.67 -3.19
CA LEU A 178 -10.52 -12.98 -2.15
C LEU A 178 -10.88 -14.27 -1.42
N GLU A 179 -12.14 -14.44 -1.04
CA GLU A 179 -12.62 -15.64 -0.33
C GLU A 179 -12.33 -16.95 -1.06
N ASN A 180 -12.36 -16.94 -2.41
CA ASN A 180 -12.17 -18.15 -3.22
C ASN A 180 -10.77 -18.27 -3.82
N TYR A 181 -9.97 -17.21 -3.84
CA TYR A 181 -8.67 -17.22 -4.50
C TYR A 181 -7.55 -17.61 -3.52
N SER A 182 -7.29 -18.92 -3.45
CA SER A 182 -6.27 -19.52 -2.58
C SER A 182 -4.91 -18.85 -2.69
N LEU A 183 -4.27 -18.61 -1.54
CA LEU A 183 -2.93 -18.04 -1.47
C LEU A 183 -1.87 -19.04 -1.95
N THR A 184 -0.94 -18.57 -2.77
CA THR A 184 0.22 -19.36 -3.24
C THR A 184 1.47 -18.48 -3.24
N THR A 185 2.66 -19.06 -3.38
CA THR A 185 3.91 -18.28 -3.46
C THR A 185 3.93 -17.29 -4.64
N ASN A 186 3.18 -17.58 -5.71
CA ASN A 186 3.23 -16.82 -6.97
C ASN A 186 2.15 -15.73 -7.12
N ASN A 187 1.17 -15.65 -6.22
CA ASN A 187 0.04 -14.72 -6.35
C ASN A 187 0.05 -13.54 -5.36
N ALA A 188 1.12 -13.36 -4.58
CA ALA A 188 1.22 -12.29 -3.59
C ALA A 188 0.96 -10.88 -4.16
N SER A 189 1.43 -10.60 -5.39
CA SER A 189 1.17 -9.31 -6.07
C SER A 189 -0.30 -9.14 -6.47
N ASN A 190 -0.96 -10.21 -6.90
CA ASN A 190 -2.39 -10.19 -7.24
C ASN A 190 -3.22 -9.94 -5.98
N MET A 191 -2.90 -10.64 -4.88
CA MET A 191 -3.51 -10.42 -3.57
C MET A 191 -3.35 -8.98 -3.10
N ARG A 192 -2.14 -8.42 -3.21
CA ARG A 192 -1.87 -7.03 -2.85
C ARG A 192 -2.79 -6.05 -3.57
N LYS A 193 -3.00 -6.26 -4.88
CA LYS A 193 -3.88 -5.40 -5.69
C LYS A 193 -5.34 -5.51 -5.23
N LEU A 194 -5.84 -6.72 -5.02
CA LEU A 194 -7.22 -6.94 -4.53
C LEU A 194 -7.44 -6.33 -3.14
N LEU A 195 -6.49 -6.51 -2.21
CA LEU A 195 -6.54 -5.91 -0.88
C LEU A 195 -6.51 -4.38 -0.96
N ARG A 196 -5.66 -3.80 -1.83
CA ARG A 196 -5.60 -2.35 -2.03
C ARG A 196 -6.92 -1.81 -2.60
N ILE A 197 -7.59 -2.52 -3.50
CA ILE A 197 -8.93 -2.13 -3.97
C ILE A 197 -9.91 -2.03 -2.80
N LEU A 198 -9.88 -2.98 -1.85
CA LEU A 198 -10.74 -2.94 -0.66
C LEU A 198 -10.37 -1.80 0.29
N VAL A 199 -9.08 -1.52 0.48
CA VAL A 199 -8.60 -0.40 1.31
C VAL A 199 -9.05 0.94 0.71
N ASP A 200 -8.82 1.15 -0.58
CA ASP A 200 -9.17 2.38 -1.30
C ASP A 200 -10.69 2.56 -1.44
N GLY A 201 -11.45 1.48 -1.35
CA GLY A 201 -12.91 1.43 -1.51
C GLY A 201 -13.66 1.19 -0.21
N ARG A 202 -13.02 1.43 0.94
CA ARG A 202 -13.53 1.04 2.26
C ARG A 202 -14.94 1.57 2.53
N GLU A 203 -15.21 2.81 2.13
CA GLU A 203 -16.49 3.51 2.32
C GLU A 203 -17.66 2.86 1.57
N LYS A 204 -17.36 1.97 0.60
CA LYS A 204 -18.35 1.25 -0.20
C LYS A 204 -18.63 -0.17 0.30
N ILE A 205 -17.99 -0.58 1.40
CA ILE A 205 -18.22 -1.89 2.02
C ILE A 205 -19.35 -1.75 3.04
N SER A 206 -20.45 -2.47 2.85
CA SER A 206 -21.57 -2.46 3.78
C SER A 206 -21.23 -3.16 5.11
N ASN A 207 -21.97 -2.81 6.17
CA ASN A 207 -21.79 -3.43 7.49
C ASN A 207 -21.97 -4.95 7.47
N GLU A 208 -22.91 -5.46 6.66
CA GLU A 208 -23.14 -6.90 6.48
C GLU A 208 -21.92 -7.62 5.88
N GLN A 209 -21.18 -6.95 5.00
CA GLN A 209 -19.97 -7.51 4.38
C GLN A 209 -18.74 -7.42 5.27
N ASN A 210 -18.75 -6.61 6.33
CA ASN A 210 -17.63 -6.48 7.24
C ASN A 210 -17.30 -7.81 7.95
N GLU A 211 -18.32 -8.57 8.37
CA GLU A 211 -18.10 -9.87 9.00
C GLU A 211 -17.52 -10.90 8.01
N ARG A 212 -18.00 -10.88 6.76
CA ARG A 212 -17.44 -11.72 5.70
C ARG A 212 -15.98 -11.37 5.45
N LEU A 213 -15.65 -10.08 5.32
CA LEU A 213 -14.27 -9.64 5.14
C LEU A 213 -13.37 -10.09 6.30
N SER A 214 -13.80 -9.96 7.55
CA SER A 214 -13.01 -10.41 8.70
C SER A 214 -12.75 -11.91 8.68
N ARG A 215 -13.75 -12.72 8.28
CA ARG A 215 -13.57 -14.17 8.09
C ARG A 215 -12.57 -14.48 6.98
N VAL A 216 -12.63 -13.76 5.85
CA VAL A 216 -11.66 -13.90 4.76
C VAL A 216 -10.25 -13.55 5.22
N ILE A 217 -10.07 -12.45 5.95
CA ILE A 217 -8.77 -12.06 6.50
C ILE A 217 -8.25 -13.14 7.46
N ASN A 218 -9.08 -13.66 8.37
CA ASN A 218 -8.68 -14.72 9.29
C ASN A 218 -8.25 -15.99 8.53
N SER A 219 -9.05 -16.41 7.54
CA SER A 219 -8.75 -17.57 6.68
C SER A 219 -7.43 -17.39 5.92
N HIS A 220 -7.18 -16.20 5.36
CA HIS A 220 -5.94 -15.89 4.66
C HIS A 220 -4.71 -15.98 5.57
N LEU A 221 -4.79 -15.36 6.76
CA LEU A 221 -3.69 -15.41 7.73
C LEU A 221 -3.42 -16.85 8.20
N GLU A 222 -4.48 -17.65 8.38
CA GLU A 222 -4.36 -19.07 8.72
C GLU A 222 -3.72 -19.86 7.57
N GLN A 223 -4.16 -19.64 6.32
CA GLN A 223 -3.59 -20.28 5.14
C GLN A 223 -2.10 -19.96 4.98
N VAL A 224 -1.69 -18.71 5.23
CA VAL A 224 -0.27 -18.31 5.17
C VAL A 224 0.60 -19.17 6.11
N LEU A 225 0.05 -19.55 7.27
CA LEU A 225 0.73 -20.40 8.25
C LEU A 225 0.69 -21.89 7.86
N ILE A 226 -0.45 -22.38 7.36
CA ILE A 226 -0.62 -23.77 6.94
C ILE A 226 0.32 -24.09 5.78
N ASP A 227 0.36 -23.23 4.76
CA ASP A 227 1.14 -23.44 3.54
C ASP A 227 2.60 -22.97 3.67
N ASN A 228 2.99 -22.43 4.84
CA ASN A 228 4.32 -21.89 5.12
C ASN A 228 4.80 -20.84 4.09
N ILE A 229 3.90 -19.93 3.70
CA ILE A 229 4.15 -18.90 2.67
C ILE A 229 4.29 -17.48 3.27
N LEU A 230 4.70 -17.40 4.54
CA LEU A 230 4.89 -16.15 5.29
C LEU A 230 5.85 -15.18 4.59
N SER A 231 6.95 -15.69 4.01
CA SER A 231 7.92 -14.89 3.28
C SER A 231 7.36 -14.27 2.01
N SER A 232 6.41 -14.95 1.35
CA SER A 232 5.79 -14.49 0.11
C SER A 232 4.70 -13.44 0.36
N HIS A 233 3.90 -13.62 1.42
CA HIS A 233 2.73 -12.79 1.70
C HIS A 233 2.91 -11.76 2.82
N GLY A 234 4.01 -11.81 3.58
CA GLY A 234 4.25 -10.86 4.68
C GLY A 234 4.25 -9.39 4.25
N SER A 235 4.60 -9.10 2.99
CA SER A 235 4.54 -7.74 2.42
C SER A 235 3.13 -7.17 2.21
N ASN A 236 2.08 -7.99 2.42
CA ASN A 236 0.68 -7.61 2.33
C ASN A 236 0.03 -7.39 3.72
N PHE A 237 0.76 -7.64 4.81
CA PHE A 237 0.22 -7.53 6.18
C PHE A 237 -0.23 -6.12 6.53
N ASP A 238 0.45 -5.10 6.02
CA ASP A 238 0.06 -3.68 6.14
C ASP A 238 -1.39 -3.44 5.69
N LEU A 239 -1.78 -3.99 4.53
CA LEU A 239 -3.12 -3.83 3.98
C LEU A 239 -4.17 -4.56 4.84
N TYR A 240 -3.86 -5.76 5.32
CA TYR A 240 -4.74 -6.47 6.25
C TYR A 240 -4.93 -5.70 7.57
N VAL A 241 -3.86 -5.14 8.13
CA VAL A 241 -3.93 -4.31 9.35
C VAL A 241 -4.79 -3.07 9.14
N VAL A 242 -4.65 -2.38 8.00
CA VAL A 242 -5.49 -1.22 7.65
C VAL A 242 -6.96 -1.63 7.62
N LEU A 243 -7.31 -2.72 6.92
CA LEU A 243 -8.68 -3.22 6.87
C LEU A 243 -9.22 -3.57 8.27
N LEU A 244 -8.44 -4.30 9.08
CA LEU A 244 -8.86 -4.69 10.44
C LEU A 244 -9.04 -3.50 11.39
N ASN A 245 -8.21 -2.46 11.28
CA ASN A 245 -8.39 -1.23 12.07
C ASN A 245 -9.73 -0.58 11.78
N GLU A 246 -10.07 -0.45 10.51
CA GLU A 246 -11.34 0.14 10.07
C GLU A 246 -12.55 -0.72 10.44
N LEU A 247 -12.36 -2.03 10.55
CA LEU A 247 -13.42 -2.95 10.96
C LEU A 247 -13.70 -2.85 12.48
N GLN A 248 -12.67 -2.72 13.32
CA GLN A 248 -12.82 -2.53 14.78
C GLN A 248 -13.57 -1.25 15.16
N ASN A 249 -13.48 -0.21 14.33
CA ASN A 249 -14.16 1.06 14.58
C ASN A 249 -15.68 1.00 14.35
N ILE A 250 -16.16 0.02 13.58
CA ILE A 250 -17.56 -0.07 13.13
C ILE A 250 -18.34 -1.12 13.92
N SER A 251 -17.69 -2.21 14.32
CA SER A 251 -18.32 -3.28 15.08
C SER A 251 -17.33 -3.87 16.10
N GLY A 252 -17.85 -4.32 17.25
CA GLY A 252 -17.10 -5.03 18.30
C GLY A 252 -16.67 -6.43 17.84
N GLN A 253 -15.98 -6.49 16.70
CA GLN A 253 -15.78 -7.66 15.88
C GLN A 253 -14.97 -8.75 16.56
N SER A 254 -15.23 -9.98 16.12
CA SER A 254 -14.53 -11.19 16.52
C SER A 254 -13.03 -11.02 16.35
N LYS A 255 -12.30 -11.33 17.42
CA LYS A 255 -10.85 -11.43 17.41
C LYS A 255 -10.41 -12.50 16.42
N LEU A 256 -9.21 -12.32 15.85
CA LEU A 256 -8.56 -13.32 15.03
C LEU A 256 -8.22 -14.54 15.88
N ALA A 257 -8.68 -15.71 15.42
CA ALA A 257 -8.37 -17.00 15.99
C ALA A 257 -7.51 -17.75 14.96
N LEU A 258 -6.20 -17.80 15.23
CA LEU A 258 -5.21 -18.47 14.39
C LEU A 258 -4.75 -19.76 15.06
N ASP A 259 -5.49 -20.84 14.85
CA ASP A 259 -5.28 -22.12 15.54
C ASP A 259 -3.92 -22.73 15.19
N ARG A 260 -3.48 -22.60 13.94
CA ARG A 260 -2.17 -23.06 13.47
C ARG A 260 -1.05 -22.34 14.21
N LEU A 261 -1.12 -21.01 14.33
CA LEU A 261 -0.11 -20.24 15.09
C LEU A 261 -0.12 -20.66 16.55
N LYS A 262 -1.31 -20.80 17.15
CA LYS A 262 -1.45 -21.20 18.55
C LYS A 262 -0.82 -22.58 18.80
N ALA A 263 -1.07 -23.55 17.94
CA ALA A 263 -0.50 -24.89 18.04
C ALA A 263 1.03 -24.86 17.94
N GLU A 264 1.58 -24.15 16.94
CA GLU A 264 3.04 -23.99 16.77
C GLU A 264 3.68 -23.31 17.98
N LEU A 265 3.07 -22.26 18.53
CA LEU A 265 3.57 -21.58 19.72
C LEU A 265 3.50 -22.45 20.97
N LEU A 266 2.50 -23.33 21.11
CA LEU A 266 2.44 -24.29 22.21
C LEU A 266 3.57 -25.33 22.11
N LEU A 267 3.90 -25.81 20.90
CA LEU A 267 5.06 -26.67 20.69
C LEU A 267 6.37 -25.98 21.07
N ILE A 268 6.53 -24.72 20.64
CA ILE A 268 7.68 -23.88 21.03
C ILE A 268 7.72 -23.66 22.55
N GLU A 269 6.57 -23.49 23.20
CA GLU A 269 6.50 -23.30 24.65
C GLU A 269 7.00 -24.53 25.41
N MET A 270 6.79 -25.74 24.89
CA MET A 270 7.10 -27.00 25.56
C MET A 270 8.56 -27.42 25.48
N ASP A 271 9.31 -26.99 24.44
CA ASP A 271 10.71 -27.35 24.25
C ASP A 271 11.62 -26.11 24.26
N GLU A 272 12.50 -26.03 25.25
CA GLU A 272 13.46 -24.92 25.39
C GLU A 272 14.34 -24.72 24.15
N LYS A 273 14.63 -25.80 23.40
CA LYS A 273 15.44 -25.73 22.17
C LYS A 273 14.73 -25.03 21.02
N LEU A 274 13.39 -24.97 21.06
CA LEU A 274 12.58 -24.36 20.00
C LEU A 274 12.24 -22.90 20.29
N LEU A 275 12.59 -22.35 21.46
CA LEU A 275 12.20 -20.99 21.87
C LEU A 275 12.57 -19.92 20.83
N SER A 276 13.72 -20.06 20.16
CA SER A 276 14.15 -19.13 19.11
C SER A 276 13.28 -19.13 17.85
N ASN A 277 12.49 -20.18 17.61
CA ASN A 277 11.60 -20.27 16.45
C ASN A 277 10.46 -19.24 16.50
N ILE A 278 10.14 -18.66 17.68
CA ILE A 278 9.15 -17.59 17.77
C ILE A 278 9.48 -16.40 16.85
N ILE A 279 10.78 -16.18 16.56
CA ILE A 279 11.26 -15.10 15.70
C ILE A 279 10.67 -15.22 14.28
N GLN A 280 10.41 -16.44 13.79
CA GLN A 280 9.80 -16.66 12.47
C GLN A 280 8.44 -15.96 12.35
N TYR A 281 7.69 -15.90 13.46
CA TYR A 281 6.37 -15.28 13.51
C TYR A 281 6.41 -13.81 13.89
N ARG A 282 7.59 -13.18 13.96
CA ARG A 282 7.79 -11.80 14.42
C ARG A 282 6.81 -10.81 13.79
N ASN A 283 6.74 -10.76 12.47
CA ASN A 283 5.92 -9.77 11.77
C ASN A 283 4.43 -10.02 12.05
N LEU A 284 3.99 -11.28 12.01
CA LEU A 284 2.61 -11.66 12.33
C LEU A 284 2.23 -11.29 13.77
N ILE A 285 3.13 -11.56 14.73
CA ILE A 285 2.93 -11.19 16.14
C ILE A 285 2.83 -9.67 16.27
N ILE A 286 3.80 -8.91 15.75
CA ILE A 286 3.83 -7.45 15.90
C ILE A 286 2.62 -6.79 15.25
N ASP A 287 2.31 -7.16 14.01
CA ASP A 287 1.31 -6.49 13.20
C ASP A 287 -0.11 -6.80 13.70
N PHE A 288 -0.33 -8.02 14.21
CA PHE A 288 -1.67 -8.50 14.54
C PHE A 288 -1.98 -8.74 16.01
N TYR A 289 -1.03 -8.56 16.94
CA TYR A 289 -1.21 -8.89 18.36
C TYR A 289 -2.52 -8.34 18.97
N LYS A 290 -2.87 -7.09 18.68
CA LYS A 290 -4.09 -6.44 19.21
C LYS A 290 -5.40 -7.04 18.67
N PHE A 291 -5.34 -7.71 17.51
CA PHE A 291 -6.48 -8.35 16.87
C PHE A 291 -6.64 -9.81 17.28
N PHE A 292 -5.61 -10.46 17.81
CA PHE A 292 -5.71 -11.84 18.29
C PHE A 292 -6.64 -11.99 19.49
N ASP A 293 -7.25 -13.17 19.60
CA ASP A 293 -8.02 -13.53 20.78
C ASP A 293 -7.13 -13.60 22.03
N GLU A 294 -7.77 -13.51 23.20
CA GLU A 294 -7.05 -13.49 24.49
C GLU A 294 -6.24 -14.78 24.72
N SER A 295 -6.73 -15.92 24.24
CA SER A 295 -6.09 -17.22 24.43
C SER A 295 -4.74 -17.28 23.72
N LEU A 296 -4.68 -16.80 22.47
CA LEU A 296 -3.47 -16.72 21.67
C LEU A 296 -2.51 -15.67 22.22
N GLN A 297 -3.01 -14.51 22.65
CA GLN A 297 -2.20 -13.48 23.31
C GLN A 297 -1.51 -14.02 24.58
N ILE A 298 -2.20 -14.84 25.38
CA ILE A 298 -1.63 -15.49 26.57
C ILE A 298 -0.49 -16.45 26.18
N VAL A 299 -0.70 -17.29 25.15
CA VAL A 299 0.34 -18.21 24.66
C VAL A 299 1.57 -17.46 24.17
N ILE A 300 1.39 -16.41 23.35
CA ILE A 300 2.49 -15.54 22.89
C ILE A 300 3.28 -14.99 24.09
N LYS A 301 2.61 -14.44 25.10
CA LYS A 301 3.27 -13.91 26.30
C LYS A 301 4.02 -14.98 27.10
N LYS A 302 3.48 -16.21 27.18
CA LYS A 302 4.17 -17.33 27.84
C LYS A 302 5.46 -17.71 27.13
N VAL A 303 5.41 -17.86 25.79
CA VAL A 303 6.59 -18.17 24.98
C VAL A 303 7.62 -17.04 25.10
N ILE A 304 7.20 -15.79 24.96
CA ILE A 304 8.11 -14.62 25.10
C ILE A 304 8.76 -14.58 26.48
N LYS A 305 8.03 -14.88 27.55
CA LYS A 305 8.58 -14.93 28.92
C LYS A 305 9.61 -16.05 29.10
N LYS A 306 9.47 -17.19 28.41
CA LYS A 306 10.49 -18.25 28.38
C LYS A 306 11.68 -17.85 27.52
N TYR A 307 11.41 -17.27 26.34
CA TYR A 307 12.41 -16.72 25.43
C TYR A 307 13.30 -15.67 26.12
N GLU A 308 12.73 -14.80 26.97
CA GLU A 308 13.50 -13.84 27.76
C GLU A 308 14.58 -14.52 28.63
N LYS A 309 14.48 -15.80 28.97
CA LYS A 309 15.41 -16.49 29.87
C LYS A 309 16.54 -17.27 29.18
N ILE A 310 16.54 -17.36 27.85
CA ILE A 310 17.59 -18.08 27.13
C ILE A 310 18.95 -17.34 27.24
N PRO A 311 20.09 -18.01 26.97
CA PRO A 311 21.40 -17.36 26.99
C PRO A 311 21.49 -16.16 26.03
N ASP A 312 22.23 -15.12 26.41
CA ASP A 312 22.32 -13.86 25.64
C ASP A 312 22.81 -14.09 24.20
N GLU A 313 23.67 -15.09 23.98
CA GLU A 313 24.20 -15.44 22.66
C GLU A 313 23.13 -15.96 21.70
N GLN A 314 22.01 -16.46 22.22
CA GLN A 314 20.88 -16.98 21.45
C GLN A 314 19.74 -15.97 21.31
N ILE A 315 19.81 -14.85 22.03
CA ILE A 315 18.80 -13.80 21.96
C ILE A 315 18.99 -12.96 20.70
N ASN A 316 17.90 -12.79 19.96
CA ASN A 316 17.81 -11.87 18.85
C ASN A 316 17.34 -10.50 19.37
N ILE A 317 18.27 -9.55 19.45
CA ILE A 317 17.98 -8.22 20.00
C ILE A 317 17.02 -7.41 19.12
N ASP A 318 17.05 -7.58 17.80
CA ASP A 318 16.07 -6.95 16.89
C ASP A 318 14.64 -7.37 17.24
N PHE A 319 14.41 -8.68 17.45
CA PHE A 319 13.13 -9.21 17.88
C PHE A 319 12.69 -8.61 19.22
N VAL A 320 13.58 -8.59 20.22
CA VAL A 320 13.31 -8.00 21.55
C VAL A 320 12.90 -6.53 21.41
N LYS A 321 13.70 -5.70 20.73
CA LYS A 321 13.42 -4.27 20.53
C LYS A 321 12.06 -4.07 19.85
N LYS A 322 11.76 -4.83 18.80
CA LYS A 322 10.49 -4.72 18.08
C LYS A 322 9.27 -5.11 18.93
N ILE A 323 9.37 -6.16 19.74
CA ILE A 323 8.29 -6.56 20.67
C ILE A 323 8.05 -5.50 21.77
N ILE A 324 9.12 -4.86 22.27
CA ILE A 324 9.03 -3.73 23.21
C ILE A 324 8.31 -2.55 22.55
N LEU A 325 8.76 -2.16 21.34
CA LEU A 325 8.19 -1.04 20.60
C LEU A 325 6.72 -1.26 20.22
N ALA A 326 6.34 -2.51 19.93
CA ALA A 326 4.97 -2.93 19.71
C ALA A 326 4.12 -2.99 21.00
N LYS A 327 4.72 -2.74 22.17
CA LYS A 327 4.07 -2.78 23.50
C LYS A 327 3.44 -4.14 23.84
N ILE A 328 4.01 -5.22 23.33
CA ILE A 328 3.53 -6.59 23.57
C ILE A 328 4.12 -7.17 24.86
N TYR A 329 5.44 -6.99 25.04
CA TYR A 329 6.17 -7.45 26.21
C TYR A 329 7.37 -6.54 26.50
N SER A 330 7.64 -6.25 27.77
CA SER A 330 8.62 -5.22 28.14
C SER A 330 10.06 -5.71 28.20
N PHE A 331 10.34 -7.01 28.36
CA PHE A 331 11.69 -7.54 28.57
C PHE A 331 12.50 -6.78 29.64
N LYS A 332 11.99 -6.74 30.88
CA LYS A 332 12.60 -5.91 31.94
C LYS A 332 13.98 -6.44 32.35
N SER A 333 14.20 -7.76 32.34
CA SER A 333 15.48 -8.34 32.77
C SER A 333 16.56 -8.23 31.69
N ARG A 334 16.22 -7.77 30.48
CA ARG A 334 17.17 -7.61 29.35
C ARG A 334 17.46 -6.15 29.00
N LYS A 335 17.12 -5.21 29.89
CA LYS A 335 17.38 -3.77 29.68
C LYS A 335 18.84 -3.45 29.38
N GLU A 336 19.76 -4.02 30.15
CA GLU A 336 21.20 -3.81 29.99
C GLU A 336 21.70 -4.38 28.65
N LEU A 337 21.23 -5.56 28.26
CA LEU A 337 21.56 -6.17 26.97
C LEU A 337 21.10 -5.31 25.78
N VAL A 338 19.86 -4.77 25.85
CA VAL A 338 19.34 -3.84 24.83
C VAL A 338 20.17 -2.56 24.79
N LEU A 339 20.53 -2.02 25.96
CA LEU A 339 21.35 -0.81 26.06
C LEU A 339 22.74 -1.01 25.47
N ASN A 340 23.43 -2.11 25.83
CA ASN A 340 24.74 -2.47 25.30
C ASN A 340 24.72 -2.64 23.77
N ASN A 341 23.66 -3.25 23.22
CA ASN A 341 23.49 -3.38 21.77
C ASN A 341 23.35 -2.02 21.08
N LEU A 342 22.60 -1.08 21.67
CA LEU A 342 22.48 0.28 21.13
C LEU A 342 23.81 1.03 21.22
N THR A 343 24.50 0.94 22.35
CA THR A 343 25.83 1.56 22.56
C THR A 343 26.84 1.07 21.54
N ALA A 344 26.95 -0.24 21.34
CA ALA A 344 27.86 -0.80 20.37
C ALA A 344 27.58 -0.29 18.94
N ASN A 345 26.31 -0.17 18.55
CA ASN A 345 25.96 0.29 17.21
C ASN A 345 26.15 1.80 17.02
N ILE A 346 25.91 2.59 18.05
CA ILE A 346 26.10 4.04 18.01
C ILE A 346 27.59 4.38 18.00
N THR A 347 28.37 3.79 18.89
CA THR A 347 29.79 4.17 19.10
C THR A 347 30.79 3.47 18.18
N ALA A 348 30.36 2.47 17.41
CA ALA A 348 31.25 1.75 16.50
C ALA A 348 31.95 2.69 15.51
N ASP A 349 33.29 2.64 15.50
CA ASP A 349 34.10 3.21 14.42
C ASP A 349 33.99 2.29 13.19
N ARG A 350 33.35 2.80 12.13
CA ARG A 350 33.03 2.03 10.91
C ARG A 350 33.95 2.37 9.75
N GLY A 351 34.93 3.25 9.93
CA GLY A 351 35.85 3.68 8.88
C GLY A 351 35.12 4.08 7.60
N ALA A 352 35.60 3.59 6.44
CA ALA A 352 35.04 3.91 5.12
C ALA A 352 33.90 2.97 4.64
N ILE A 353 33.48 1.98 5.44
CA ILE A 353 32.49 0.99 5.00
C ILE A 353 31.07 1.56 5.19
N GLN A 354 30.47 2.01 4.09
CA GLN A 354 29.06 2.40 4.07
C GLN A 354 28.18 1.14 3.97
N SER A 355 27.23 1.01 4.90
CA SER A 355 26.21 -0.04 4.89
C SER A 355 24.83 0.60 4.88
N TYR A 356 23.88 0.00 4.17
CA TYR A 356 22.50 0.48 4.06
C TYR A 356 21.51 -0.59 4.54
N PRO A 357 20.60 -0.26 5.49
CA PRO A 357 20.52 1.02 6.21
C PRO A 357 21.73 1.26 7.13
N ASP A 358 22.04 2.52 7.41
CA ASP A 358 23.11 2.90 8.33
C ASP A 358 22.77 2.39 9.74
N PRO A 359 23.59 1.49 10.33
CA PRO A 359 23.23 0.89 11.60
C PRO A 359 23.43 1.83 12.79
N ARG A 360 24.24 2.90 12.67
CA ARG A 360 24.30 3.98 13.69
C ARG A 360 23.00 4.76 13.68
N LEU A 361 22.56 5.24 12.51
CA LEU A 361 21.29 5.97 12.40
C LEU A 361 20.09 5.12 12.84
N THR A 362 20.10 3.83 12.49
CA THR A 362 19.08 2.87 12.94
C THR A 362 19.05 2.78 14.46
N ALA A 363 20.20 2.64 15.12
CA ALA A 363 20.29 2.54 16.58
C ALA A 363 19.87 3.84 17.29
N ILE A 364 20.20 5.02 16.74
CA ILE A 364 19.75 6.31 17.28
C ILE A 364 18.22 6.41 17.20
N SER A 365 17.63 6.04 16.05
CA SER A 365 16.17 6.04 15.85
C SER A 365 15.45 5.06 16.79
N GLU A 366 16.02 3.87 16.99
CA GLU A 366 15.50 2.88 17.95
C GLU A 366 15.58 3.39 19.39
N LEU A 367 16.73 3.97 19.79
CA LEU A 367 16.92 4.56 21.11
C LEU A 367 15.88 5.66 21.38
N PHE A 368 15.70 6.57 20.41
CA PHE A 368 14.66 7.59 20.48
C PHE A 368 13.28 6.98 20.69
N SER A 369 12.91 5.97 19.91
CA SER A 369 11.62 5.29 20.00
C SER A 369 11.42 4.57 21.36
N LEU A 370 12.47 3.96 21.91
CA LEU A 370 12.45 3.31 23.21
C LEU A 370 12.26 4.31 24.36
N VAL A 371 12.86 5.51 24.25
CA VAL A 371 12.61 6.60 25.20
C VAL A 371 11.17 7.13 25.09
N GLN A 372 10.66 7.33 23.88
CA GLN A 372 9.27 7.76 23.67
C GLN A 372 8.26 6.76 24.25
N ASN A 373 8.57 5.46 24.16
CA ASN A 373 7.79 4.38 24.75
C ASN A 373 8.02 4.17 26.26
N LYS A 374 8.82 5.03 26.92
CA LYS A 374 9.16 4.99 28.35
C LYS A 374 9.86 3.69 28.77
N TYR A 375 10.55 3.02 27.84
CA TYR A 375 11.36 1.86 28.16
C TYR A 375 12.64 2.28 28.88
N PHE A 376 13.29 3.33 28.38
CA PHE A 376 14.37 4.05 29.04
C PHE A 376 13.90 5.45 29.45
N THR A 377 14.44 5.98 30.55
CA THR A 377 14.30 7.41 30.88
C THR A 377 15.41 8.21 30.21
N LEU A 378 15.22 9.52 30.04
CA LEU A 378 16.25 10.36 29.42
C LEU A 378 17.52 10.43 30.28
N GLU A 379 17.37 10.37 31.61
CA GLU A 379 18.48 10.33 32.55
C GLU A 379 19.33 9.07 32.34
N GLN A 380 18.70 7.89 32.21
CA GLN A 380 19.40 6.64 31.92
C GLN A 380 20.19 6.72 30.61
N VAL A 381 19.64 7.39 29.60
CA VAL A 381 20.33 7.60 28.32
C VAL A 381 21.52 8.56 28.49
N LYS A 382 21.34 9.68 29.19
CA LYS A 382 22.41 10.66 29.46
C LYS A 382 23.60 10.06 30.23
N GLU A 383 23.35 9.06 31.08
CA GLU A 383 24.41 8.34 31.81
C GLU A 383 25.26 7.42 30.92
N HIS A 384 24.71 6.95 29.79
CA HIS A 384 25.34 5.92 28.95
C HIS A 384 25.84 6.45 27.60
N PHE A 385 25.36 7.62 27.17
CA PHE A 385 25.67 8.20 25.87
C PHE A 385 26.12 9.65 26.01
N ASP A 386 27.20 10.01 25.30
CA ASP A 386 27.46 11.40 24.97
C ASP A 386 26.48 11.83 23.88
N LEU A 387 25.40 12.50 24.29
CA LEU A 387 24.31 12.90 23.39
C LEU A 387 24.79 13.87 22.30
N GLU A 388 25.84 14.67 22.56
CA GLU A 388 26.37 15.61 21.58
C GLU A 388 26.89 14.90 20.32
N THR A 389 27.33 13.65 20.46
CA THR A 389 27.74 12.84 19.30
C THR A 389 26.59 12.56 18.34
N MET A 390 25.32 12.62 18.79
CA MET A 390 24.13 12.38 17.96
C MET A 390 23.58 13.67 17.33
N ARG A 391 24.18 14.83 17.63
CA ARG A 391 23.73 16.13 17.17
C ARG A 391 23.67 16.17 15.64
N GLY A 392 22.56 16.67 15.11
CA GLY A 392 22.40 16.86 13.68
C GLY A 392 21.98 15.59 12.93
N GLU A 393 22.01 14.41 13.53
CA GLU A 393 21.61 13.16 12.85
C GLU A 393 20.09 13.12 12.63
N PHE A 394 19.32 13.47 13.66
CA PHE A 394 17.85 13.51 13.62
C PHE A 394 17.31 14.75 14.35
N PRO A 395 16.47 15.57 13.71
CA PRO A 395 15.95 16.79 14.34
C PRO A 395 15.06 16.48 15.57
N GLU A 396 14.47 15.29 15.65
CA GLU A 396 13.70 14.83 16.81
C GLU A 396 14.60 14.55 18.01
N VAL A 397 15.80 14.02 17.76
CA VAL A 397 16.82 13.77 18.80
C VAL A 397 17.38 15.09 19.29
N ASP A 398 17.75 16.00 18.39
CA ASP A 398 18.22 17.34 18.74
C ASP A 398 17.19 18.07 19.61
N TRP A 399 15.92 18.00 19.22
CA TRP A 399 14.84 18.64 19.98
C TRP A 399 14.59 18.00 21.34
N VAL A 400 14.51 16.67 21.43
CA VAL A 400 14.05 16.00 22.66
C VAL A 400 15.21 15.68 23.61
N PHE A 401 16.35 15.23 23.10
CA PHE A 401 17.48 14.78 23.91
C PHE A 401 18.43 15.91 24.25
N LEU A 402 18.77 16.74 23.26
CA LEU A 402 19.70 17.86 23.40
C LEU A 402 19.02 19.17 23.80
N GLU A 403 17.68 19.20 23.82
CA GLU A 403 16.88 20.40 24.11
C GLU A 403 17.23 21.58 23.17
N ASP A 404 17.70 21.28 21.96
CA ASP A 404 18.03 22.29 20.96
C ASP A 404 16.75 22.90 20.37
N ARG A 405 16.67 24.23 20.38
CA ARG A 405 15.54 25.04 19.89
C ARG A 405 15.99 26.04 18.82
N SER A 406 17.14 25.81 18.20
CA SER A 406 17.67 26.65 17.12
C SER A 406 16.79 26.61 15.87
N ASP A 407 16.89 27.67 15.07
CA ASP A 407 16.17 27.80 13.80
C ASP A 407 16.45 26.65 12.83
N GLU A 408 17.66 26.10 12.85
CA GLU A 408 18.07 24.97 12.02
C GLU A 408 17.28 23.70 12.38
N VAL A 409 17.18 23.37 13.67
CA VAL A 409 16.42 22.21 14.15
C VAL A 409 14.93 22.39 13.88
N ILE A 410 14.39 23.61 14.07
CA ILE A 410 12.99 23.91 13.74
C ILE A 410 12.72 23.71 12.25
N SER A 411 13.62 24.21 11.39
CA SER A 411 13.53 24.06 9.93
C SER A 411 13.45 22.58 9.56
N ARG A 412 14.42 21.78 10.02
CA ARG A 412 14.49 20.34 9.73
C ARG A 412 13.31 19.54 10.29
N LEU A 413 12.78 19.92 11.45
CA LEU A 413 11.55 19.32 11.98
C LEU A 413 10.34 19.55 11.06
N LEU A 414 10.29 20.71 10.41
CA LEU A 414 9.18 21.15 9.56
C LEU A 414 9.36 20.81 8.07
N GLU A 415 10.54 20.37 7.63
CA GLU A 415 10.80 19.95 6.24
C GLU A 415 9.78 18.88 5.77
N ASP A 416 9.55 17.86 6.58
CA ASP A 416 8.67 16.73 6.26
C ASP A 416 7.38 16.68 7.09
N ARG A 417 7.10 17.71 7.91
CA ARG A 417 5.97 17.68 8.87
C ARG A 417 5.21 18.99 8.91
N SER A 418 3.89 18.86 9.08
CA SER A 418 3.07 20.04 9.34
C SER A 418 3.36 20.64 10.73
N PRO A 419 3.23 21.97 10.90
CA PRO A 419 3.36 22.63 12.20
C PRO A 419 2.47 22.01 13.28
N LYS A 420 1.25 21.58 12.90
CA LYS A 420 0.32 20.90 13.79
C LYS A 420 0.89 19.57 14.31
N ASN A 421 1.55 18.80 13.45
CA ASN A 421 2.20 17.55 13.84
C ASN A 421 3.34 17.83 14.83
N VAL A 422 4.24 18.78 14.51
CA VAL A 422 5.39 19.11 15.35
C VAL A 422 4.95 19.56 16.76
N LYS A 423 3.95 20.45 16.82
CA LYS A 423 3.39 20.94 18.09
C LYS A 423 2.69 19.86 18.92
N LYS A 424 2.14 18.84 18.28
CA LYS A 424 1.42 17.75 18.96
C LYS A 424 2.40 16.76 19.59
N TYR A 425 3.45 16.39 18.87
CA TYR A 425 4.31 15.27 19.28
C TYR A 425 5.63 15.69 19.94
N PHE A 426 6.16 16.88 19.65
CA PHE A 426 7.48 17.30 20.18
C PHE A 426 7.40 18.49 21.14
N CYS A 427 6.43 19.40 20.97
CA CYS A 427 6.29 20.60 21.82
C CYS A 427 5.51 20.30 23.11
N LYS A 428 6.23 19.98 24.19
CA LYS A 428 5.62 19.66 25.50
C LYS A 428 5.18 20.91 26.27
N THR A 429 5.75 22.08 25.98
CA THR A 429 5.45 23.33 26.71
C THR A 429 4.72 24.37 25.85
N LYS A 430 4.05 25.33 26.50
CA LYS A 430 3.48 26.50 25.80
C LYS A 430 4.57 27.33 25.10
N ARG A 431 5.78 27.38 25.68
CA ARG A 431 6.93 28.08 25.13
C ARG A 431 7.38 27.46 23.82
N ASP A 432 7.52 26.14 23.78
CA ASP A 432 7.87 25.40 22.55
C ASP A 432 6.88 25.69 21.42
N LYS A 433 5.57 25.64 21.72
CA LYS A 433 4.52 25.92 20.72
C LYS A 433 4.62 27.34 20.17
N LYS A 434 4.83 28.32 21.06
CA LYS A 434 5.00 29.73 20.68
C LYS A 434 6.25 29.93 19.82
N LEU A 435 7.34 29.23 20.13
CA LEU A 435 8.59 29.31 19.40
C LEU A 435 8.45 28.81 17.95
N ILE A 436 7.73 27.69 17.74
CA ILE A 436 7.37 27.23 16.39
C ILE A 436 6.48 28.26 15.66
N ASP A 437 5.48 28.84 16.34
CA ASP A 437 4.63 29.88 15.76
C ASP A 437 5.40 31.12 15.33
N THR A 438 6.30 31.61 16.19
CA THR A 438 7.14 32.77 15.91
C THR A 438 8.07 32.50 14.73
N TRP A 439 8.76 31.35 14.72
CA TRP A 439 9.63 30.99 13.60
C TRP A 439 8.89 30.94 12.27
N ILE A 440 7.69 30.34 12.24
CA ILE A 440 6.85 30.28 11.03
C ILE A 440 6.49 31.68 10.54
N LEU A 441 6.06 32.58 11.43
CA LEU A 441 5.71 33.95 11.07
C LEU A 441 6.92 34.70 10.49
N GLU A 442 8.09 34.56 11.11
CA GLU A 442 9.32 35.17 10.62
C GLU A 442 9.73 34.65 9.24
N GLN A 443 9.55 33.36 8.95
CA GLN A 443 9.85 32.82 7.62
C GLN A 443 8.84 33.26 6.55
N VAL A 444 7.57 33.47 6.91
CA VAL A 444 6.56 34.06 6.02
C VAL A 444 6.91 35.50 5.69
N GLU A 445 7.30 36.30 6.69
CA GLU A 445 7.71 37.70 6.50
C GLU A 445 8.98 37.84 5.66
N LYS A 446 9.89 36.85 5.71
CA LYS A 446 11.13 36.80 4.93
C LYS A 446 10.93 36.20 3.51
N GLU A 447 9.70 35.89 3.09
CA GLU A 447 9.37 35.19 1.83
C GLU A 447 10.08 33.83 1.61
N ASN A 448 10.67 33.25 2.66
CA ASN A 448 11.52 32.06 2.54
C ASN A 448 10.73 30.74 2.48
N VAL A 449 9.42 30.75 2.72
CA VAL A 449 8.60 29.53 2.78
C VAL A 449 7.30 29.71 1.98
N LYS A 450 7.12 28.87 0.94
CA LYS A 450 5.81 28.63 0.32
C LYS A 450 5.17 27.41 0.98
N PHE A 451 4.17 27.62 1.84
CA PHE A 451 3.40 26.51 2.40
C PHE A 451 2.58 25.84 1.29
N ILE A 452 2.84 24.55 1.05
CA ILE A 452 1.94 23.69 0.28
C ILE A 452 0.69 23.53 1.15
N ASN A 453 -0.43 24.14 0.73
CA ASN A 453 -1.74 23.92 1.31
C ASN A 453 -2.19 22.48 1.08
N ASN A 454 -1.73 21.54 1.91
CA ASN A 454 -2.41 20.26 2.09
C ASN A 454 -3.31 20.38 3.32
N LEU A 455 -4.44 21.05 3.12
CA LEU A 455 -5.63 20.88 3.94
C LEU A 455 -6.51 19.84 3.25
N GLU A 456 -6.24 18.57 3.55
CA GLU A 456 -7.27 17.54 3.70
C GLU A 456 -7.14 16.93 5.10
#